data_AF-A0A6P8EXE7-F1
#
_entry.id   AF-A0A6P8EXE7-F1
#
_cell.length_a   1.000
_cell.length_b   1.000
_cell.length_c   1.000
_cell.angle_alpha   90.00
_cell.angle_beta   90.00
_cell.angle_gamma   90.00
#
_symmetry.space_group_name_H-M   'P 1'
#
loop_
_entity.id
_entity.type
_entity.pdbx_description
1 polymer ?
#
loop_
_entity_poly.entity_id
_entity_poly.type
_entity_poly.pdbx_seq_one_letter_code
_entity_poly.pdbx_strand_id
1 'polypeptide(L)'
;MTSQLARSKMNDFHEQIRSLTDENVQLRDKNEQLFSKLGSLQGKLGTLGASRTDLSSKLVLSEEEKLKMSKELVEVQIRANKMRELYEAENFELKNKLLSQEGMTSALETERDRLRRELQGVSVQAHAAEVNSKELAEEYSTLKRNFLRVCEAYERAATHTEQLSAELLALANTHDTLLQERDHAQRRARQKGEEVERVRALVSRVSHNRVRPEELVALEQTKNPQERNLLGKQSELKNELEKIKKSYEEQQHRLEEKVVAMGKEQQENKRAIRNTQHTLAEQSVALMTSQQQQKELEAENSQLQNQLKELNQEYRARLTKYLQDLTEFMFGLREGLDQKEASYWSKLHSHVDGMLSDMRVAYRRREEQLANAARNYRRKIRTFMNTHTSLLAAYRVQREQILANEGSGLEAGPPEAHFSLGEHEGEAEKELHNLRMDKARLESQLKQTQEQLLLSSSLSQQAQLNDGAWTDIRKQLHEIAITAQESWERERAQLLTQATVAEEQVSELQEYVDNHLGRYKQEITRLRGLLGLGGGRASSAELPKTRLLRRSIKNTSYEI
;
A
#
# COMPACT_ATOMS: atom_id res chain seq x y z
N MET A 1 136.58 62.52 22.41
CA MET A 1 135.83 61.25 22.61
C MET A 1 134.35 61.43 22.95
N THR A 2 133.88 62.60 23.38
CA THR A 2 132.47 62.85 23.77
C THR A 2 131.48 63.01 22.59
N SER A 3 131.93 63.49 21.43
CA SER A 3 131.07 63.67 20.23
C SER A 3 130.71 62.36 19.51
N GLN A 4 131.58 61.35 19.53
CA GLN A 4 131.31 60.04 18.93
C GLN A 4 130.32 59.21 19.76
N LEU A 5 130.38 59.28 21.10
CA LEU A 5 129.45 58.58 21.98
C LEU A 5 128.02 59.15 21.91
N ALA A 6 127.89 60.47 21.76
CA ALA A 6 126.59 61.13 21.55
C ALA A 6 125.97 60.76 20.19
N ARG A 7 126.79 60.67 19.12
CA ARG A 7 126.34 60.20 17.79
C ARG A 7 125.95 58.71 17.80
N SER A 8 126.67 57.85 18.51
CA SER A 8 126.31 56.44 18.67
C SER A 8 124.95 56.29 19.37
N LYS A 9 124.76 56.92 20.54
CA LYS A 9 123.48 56.87 21.25
C LYS A 9 122.33 57.44 20.42
N MET A 10 122.58 58.52 19.69
CA MET A 10 121.58 59.10 18.78
C MET A 10 121.22 58.12 17.65
N ASN A 11 122.19 57.40 17.09
CA ASN A 11 121.94 56.37 16.08
C ASN A 11 121.18 55.17 16.66
N ASP A 12 121.53 54.71 17.87
CA ASP A 12 120.83 53.64 18.58
C ASP A 12 119.36 54.02 18.84
N PHE A 13 119.09 55.27 19.23
CA PHE A 13 117.72 55.79 19.36
C PHE A 13 117.00 55.87 18.00
N HIS A 14 117.67 56.25 16.91
CA HIS A 14 117.06 56.26 15.58
C HIS A 14 116.72 54.85 15.09
N GLU A 15 117.57 53.86 15.36
CA GLU A 15 117.30 52.46 15.05
C GLU A 15 116.17 51.89 15.91
N GLN A 16 116.13 52.24 17.20
CA GLN A 16 115.04 51.86 18.09
C GLN A 16 113.70 52.48 17.64
N ILE A 17 113.69 53.76 17.24
CA ILE A 17 112.50 54.42 16.68
C ILE A 17 112.07 53.74 15.38
N ARG A 18 112.99 53.37 14.49
CA ARG A 18 112.67 52.64 13.26
C ARG A 18 112.07 51.27 13.56
N SER A 19 112.70 50.48 14.43
CA SER A 19 112.18 49.16 14.86
C SER A 19 110.77 49.26 15.46
N LEU A 20 110.54 50.23 16.36
CA LEU A 20 109.22 50.47 16.94
C LEU A 20 108.19 50.98 15.91
N THR A 21 108.65 51.68 14.87
CA THR A 21 107.79 52.14 13.77
C THR A 21 107.38 50.96 12.90
N ASP A 22 108.32 50.09 12.52
CA ASP A 22 108.08 48.88 11.74
C ASP A 22 107.19 47.89 12.51
N GLU A 23 107.40 47.73 13.82
CA GLU A 23 106.55 46.92 14.69
C GLU A 23 105.12 47.50 14.77
N ASN A 24 104.98 48.83 14.89
CA ASN A 24 103.66 49.47 14.84
C ASN A 24 102.94 49.26 13.51
N VAL A 25 103.65 49.30 12.39
CA VAL A 25 103.08 49.02 11.06
C VAL A 25 102.61 47.55 11.00
N GLN A 26 103.44 46.60 11.43
CA GLN A 26 103.05 45.18 11.48
C GLN A 26 101.85 44.92 12.40
N LEU A 27 101.75 45.62 13.54
CA LEU A 27 100.60 45.53 14.43
C LEU A 27 99.34 46.12 13.79
N ARG A 28 99.46 47.21 13.03
CA ARG A 28 98.35 47.79 12.26
C ARG A 28 97.85 46.82 11.20
N ASP A 29 98.75 46.22 10.42
CA ASP A 29 98.40 45.24 9.39
C ASP A 29 97.71 44.01 9.99
N LYS A 30 98.23 43.50 11.12
CA LYS A 30 97.61 42.38 11.86
C LYS A 30 96.22 42.76 12.38
N ASN A 31 96.05 43.97 12.93
CA ASN A 31 94.76 44.46 13.37
C ASN A 31 93.77 44.59 12.20
N GLU A 32 94.20 45.11 11.05
CA GLU A 32 93.35 45.22 9.85
C GLU A 32 92.91 43.84 9.33
N GLN A 33 93.79 42.85 9.35
CA GLN A 33 93.44 41.46 9.05
C GLN A 33 92.44 40.87 10.06
N LEU A 34 92.61 41.17 11.35
CA LEU A 34 91.66 40.74 12.39
C LEU A 34 90.29 41.41 12.23
N PHE A 35 90.25 42.71 11.91
CA PHE A 35 88.99 43.42 11.61
C PHE A 35 88.29 42.85 10.37
N SER A 36 89.05 42.53 9.33
CA SER A 36 88.51 41.91 8.11
C SER A 36 87.93 40.52 8.40
N LYS A 37 88.63 39.71 9.21
CA LYS A 37 88.14 38.40 9.67
C LYS A 37 86.90 38.54 10.56
N LEU A 38 86.89 39.50 11.48
CA LEU A 38 85.74 39.78 12.33
C LEU A 38 84.52 40.19 11.49
N GLY A 39 84.70 41.06 10.49
CA GLY A 39 83.65 41.44 9.54
C GLY A 39 83.13 40.25 8.73
N SER A 40 84.01 39.35 8.28
CA SER A 40 83.60 38.12 7.59
C SER A 40 82.79 37.19 8.50
N LEU A 41 83.21 37.00 9.75
CA LEU A 41 82.50 36.19 10.73
C LEU A 41 81.15 36.81 11.10
N GLN A 42 81.09 38.14 11.27
CA GLN A 42 79.85 38.87 11.53
C GLN A 42 78.88 38.76 10.34
N GLY A 43 79.38 38.85 9.11
CA GLY A 43 78.59 38.62 7.89
C GLY A 43 78.02 37.20 7.84
N LYS A 44 78.86 36.18 8.09
CA LYS A 44 78.42 34.77 8.16
C LYS A 44 77.37 34.56 9.25
N LEU A 45 77.56 35.16 10.43
CA LEU A 45 76.60 35.09 11.53
C LEU A 45 75.27 35.75 11.15
N GLY A 46 75.31 36.89 10.45
CA GLY A 46 74.11 37.56 9.90
C GLY A 46 73.36 36.68 8.91
N THR A 47 74.08 36.07 7.94
CA THR A 47 73.46 35.14 6.99
C THR A 47 72.91 33.88 7.67
N LEU A 48 73.60 33.36 8.69
CA LEU A 48 73.15 32.21 9.46
C LEU A 48 71.88 32.56 10.26
N GLY A 49 71.85 33.74 10.88
CA GLY A 49 70.67 34.27 11.57
C GLY A 49 69.46 34.38 10.65
N ALA A 50 69.63 34.97 9.46
CA ALA A 50 68.58 35.08 8.45
C ALA A 50 68.08 33.70 7.97
N SER A 51 69.01 32.78 7.66
CA SER A 51 68.63 31.42 7.25
C SER A 51 67.89 30.65 8.35
N ARG A 52 68.25 30.86 9.63
CA ARG A 52 67.58 30.26 10.77
C ARG A 52 66.17 30.81 10.94
N THR A 53 65.96 32.11 10.79
CA THR A 53 64.63 32.72 10.84
C THR A 53 63.75 32.26 9.68
N ASP A 54 64.31 32.15 8.47
CA ASP A 54 63.59 31.67 7.28
C ASP A 54 63.19 30.20 7.39
N LEU A 55 64.07 29.35 7.93
CA LEU A 55 63.73 27.95 8.19
C LEU A 55 62.65 27.83 9.28
N SER A 56 62.74 28.64 10.33
CA SER A 56 61.72 28.68 11.37
C SER A 56 60.35 29.12 10.85
N SER A 57 60.29 30.12 9.97
CA SER A 57 59.02 30.58 9.40
C SER A 57 58.42 29.54 8.45
N LYS A 58 59.24 28.88 7.62
CA LYS A 58 58.80 27.76 6.77
C LYS A 58 58.28 26.57 7.58
N LEU A 59 58.91 26.25 8.71
CA LEU A 59 58.43 25.19 9.60
C LEU A 59 57.05 25.53 10.16
N VAL A 60 56.85 26.75 10.67
CA VAL A 60 55.55 27.21 11.18
C VAL A 60 54.47 27.11 10.10
N LEU A 61 54.73 27.60 8.89
CA LEU A 61 53.77 27.48 7.78
C LEU A 61 53.43 26.03 7.45
N SER A 62 54.43 25.13 7.44
CA SER A 62 54.20 23.71 7.17
C SER A 62 53.36 23.03 8.28
N GLU A 63 53.53 23.46 9.54
CA GLU A 63 52.72 22.98 10.67
C GLU A 63 51.29 23.51 10.58
N GLU A 64 51.09 24.77 10.21
CA GLU A 64 49.76 25.37 9.97
C GLU A 64 49.02 24.65 8.83
N GLU A 65 49.70 24.37 7.72
CA GLU A 65 49.15 23.60 6.60
C GLU A 65 48.76 22.18 7.02
N LYS A 66 49.61 21.52 7.83
CA LYS A 66 49.31 20.18 8.37
C LYS A 66 48.08 20.20 9.27
N LEU A 67 47.95 21.20 10.14
CA LEU A 67 46.78 21.38 10.98
C LEU A 67 45.52 21.64 10.14
N LYS A 68 45.62 22.47 9.10
CA LYS A 68 44.52 22.72 8.16
C LYS A 68 44.08 21.44 7.45
N MET A 69 45.02 20.65 6.91
CA MET A 69 44.72 19.35 6.31
C MET A 69 44.09 18.37 7.30
N SER A 70 44.58 18.31 8.55
CA SER A 70 43.98 17.45 9.58
C SER A 70 42.55 17.87 9.94
N LYS A 71 42.28 19.17 9.97
CA LYS A 71 40.93 19.71 10.21
C LYS A 71 39.99 19.33 9.06
N GLU A 72 40.41 19.55 7.82
CA GLU A 72 39.63 19.20 6.63
C GLU A 72 39.36 17.68 6.57
N LEU A 73 40.33 16.85 6.93
CA LEU A 73 40.15 15.40 7.02
C LEU A 73 39.08 15.01 8.05
N VAL A 74 39.14 15.59 9.25
CA VAL A 74 38.13 15.34 10.30
C VAL A 74 36.75 15.83 9.85
N GLU A 75 36.66 16.99 9.20
CA GLU A 75 35.38 17.50 8.66
C GLU A 75 34.79 16.56 7.61
N VAL A 76 35.61 16.03 6.69
CA VAL A 76 35.18 15.05 5.70
C VAL A 76 34.72 13.76 6.38
N GLN A 77 35.43 13.30 7.40
CA GLN A 77 35.05 12.11 8.17
C GLN A 77 33.72 12.30 8.91
N ILE A 78 33.49 13.48 9.50
CA ILE A 78 32.20 13.82 10.12
C ILE A 78 31.09 13.86 9.06
N ARG A 79 31.31 14.48 7.91
CA ARG A 79 30.32 14.51 6.81
C ARG A 79 30.02 13.09 6.31
N ALA A 80 31.03 12.24 6.16
CA ALA A 80 30.85 10.85 5.76
C ALA A 80 30.07 10.04 6.80
N ASN A 81 30.35 10.24 8.10
CA ASN A 81 29.57 9.62 9.18
C ASN A 81 28.11 10.07 9.14
N LYS A 82 27.84 11.38 9.02
CA LYS A 82 26.47 11.92 8.91
C LYS A 82 25.72 11.35 7.72
N MET A 83 26.36 11.24 6.56
CA MET A 83 25.74 10.61 5.39
C MET A 83 25.41 9.14 5.66
N ARG A 84 26.31 8.39 6.31
CA ARG A 84 26.07 7.00 6.68
C ARG A 84 24.89 6.86 7.64
N GLU A 85 24.81 7.70 8.67
CA GLU A 85 23.70 7.73 9.62
C GLU A 85 22.36 7.99 8.92
N LEU A 86 22.33 8.93 7.97
CA LEU A 86 21.13 9.18 7.16
C LEU A 86 20.74 7.96 6.31
N TYR A 87 21.71 7.32 5.65
CA TYR A 87 21.45 6.10 4.88
C TYR A 87 20.95 4.95 5.76
N GLU A 88 21.50 4.79 6.96
CA GLU A 88 21.05 3.79 7.91
C GLU A 88 19.62 4.08 8.38
N ALA A 89 19.30 5.33 8.73
CA ALA A 89 17.95 5.75 9.10
C ALA A 89 16.94 5.51 7.97
N GLU A 90 17.24 5.93 6.74
CA GLU A 90 16.40 5.68 5.57
C GLU A 90 16.21 4.17 5.32
N ASN A 91 17.27 3.37 5.46
CA ASN A 91 17.16 1.91 5.34
C ASN A 91 16.24 1.31 6.41
N PHE A 92 16.30 1.79 7.66
CA PHE A 92 15.38 1.34 8.71
C PHE A 92 13.94 1.71 8.40
N GLU A 93 13.68 2.94 7.94
CA GLU A 93 12.34 3.35 7.52
C GLU A 93 11.80 2.52 6.35
N LEU A 94 12.63 2.29 5.34
CA LEU A 94 12.26 1.48 4.18
C LEU A 94 12.00 0.03 4.57
N LYS A 95 12.82 -0.55 5.47
CA LYS A 95 12.61 -1.89 5.99
C LYS A 95 11.31 -2.01 6.78
N ASN A 96 10.97 -1.01 7.59
CA ASN A 96 9.68 -0.97 8.30
C ASN A 96 8.49 -0.87 7.33
N LYS A 97 8.60 -0.04 6.29
CA LYS A 97 7.58 0.04 5.23
C LYS A 97 7.43 -1.28 4.50
N LEU A 98 8.54 -1.93 4.12
CA LEU A 98 8.54 -3.25 3.49
C LEU A 98 7.82 -4.28 4.36
N LEU A 99 8.18 -4.39 5.65
CA LEU A 99 7.55 -5.33 6.59
C LEU A 99 6.05 -5.07 6.73
N SER A 100 5.62 -3.81 6.78
CA SER A 100 4.20 -3.46 6.83
C SER A 100 3.46 -3.90 5.56
N GLN A 101 4.08 -3.72 4.39
CA GLN A 101 3.52 -4.13 3.10
C GLN A 101 3.49 -5.66 2.93
N GLU A 102 4.52 -6.36 3.40
CA GLU A 102 4.56 -7.83 3.45
C GLU A 102 3.45 -8.39 4.36
N GLY A 103 3.21 -7.74 5.51
CA GLY A 103 2.11 -8.06 6.41
C GLY A 103 0.74 -7.88 5.74
N MET A 104 0.52 -6.75 5.05
CA MET A 104 -0.71 -6.51 4.29
C MET A 104 -0.89 -7.52 3.15
N THR A 105 0.18 -7.84 2.42
CA THR A 105 0.15 -8.81 1.32
C THR A 105 -0.21 -10.20 1.83
N SER A 106 0.38 -10.63 2.94
CA SER A 106 0.07 -11.91 3.59
C SER A 106 -1.40 -11.98 4.03
N ALA A 107 -1.94 -10.89 4.60
CA ALA A 107 -3.35 -10.81 4.96
C ALA A 107 -4.27 -10.91 3.71
N LEU A 108 -3.93 -10.21 2.62
CA LEU A 108 -4.67 -10.31 1.37
C LEU A 108 -4.59 -11.71 0.73
N GLU A 109 -3.46 -12.40 0.83
CA GLU A 109 -3.31 -13.78 0.35
C GLU A 109 -4.19 -14.76 1.12
N THR A 110 -4.26 -14.62 2.45
CA THR A 110 -5.14 -15.45 3.28
C THR A 110 -6.63 -15.23 2.98
N GLU A 111 -7.05 -13.98 2.77
CA GLU A 111 -8.41 -13.65 2.33
C GLU A 111 -8.70 -14.16 0.91
N ARG A 112 -7.76 -14.01 -0.03
CA ARG A 112 -7.88 -14.59 -1.38
C ARG A 112 -8.10 -16.10 -1.31
N ASP A 113 -7.33 -16.81 -0.48
CA ASP A 113 -7.43 -18.26 -0.36
C ASP A 113 -8.72 -18.69 0.34
N ARG A 114 -9.24 -17.86 1.26
CA ARG A 114 -10.57 -18.03 1.85
C ARG A 114 -11.66 -17.91 0.80
N LEU A 115 -11.68 -16.82 0.04
CA LEU A 115 -12.66 -16.60 -1.03
C LEU A 115 -12.58 -17.69 -2.11
N ARG A 116 -11.38 -18.15 -2.45
CA ARG A 116 -11.21 -19.27 -3.38
C ARG A 116 -11.84 -20.56 -2.86
N ARG A 117 -11.71 -20.86 -1.55
CA ARG A 117 -12.35 -22.02 -0.92
C ARG A 117 -13.88 -21.88 -0.90
N GLU A 118 -14.40 -20.69 -0.60
CA GLU A 118 -15.83 -20.40 -0.64
C GLU A 118 -16.39 -20.55 -2.07
N LEU A 119 -15.71 -20.01 -3.07
CA LEU A 119 -16.07 -20.15 -4.49
C LEU A 119 -16.09 -21.62 -4.93
N GLN A 120 -15.08 -22.41 -4.53
CA GLN A 120 -15.07 -23.85 -4.79
C GLN A 120 -16.25 -24.56 -4.13
N GLY A 121 -16.58 -24.19 -2.88
CA GLY A 121 -17.75 -24.71 -2.18
C GLY A 121 -19.06 -24.44 -2.91
N VAL A 122 -19.28 -23.20 -3.34
CA VAL A 122 -20.46 -22.80 -4.13
C VAL A 122 -20.49 -23.51 -5.48
N SER A 123 -19.36 -23.64 -6.16
CA SER A 123 -19.27 -24.34 -7.44
C SER A 123 -19.66 -25.82 -7.32
N VAL A 124 -19.25 -26.50 -6.24
CA VAL A 124 -19.62 -27.90 -5.99
C VAL A 124 -21.13 -28.00 -5.68
N GLN A 125 -21.68 -27.08 -4.90
CA GLN A 125 -23.12 -27.03 -4.61
C GLN A 125 -23.95 -26.78 -5.87
N ALA A 126 -23.53 -25.85 -6.72
CA ALA A 126 -24.19 -25.58 -8.00
C ALA A 126 -24.17 -26.81 -8.91
N HIS A 127 -23.03 -27.50 -9.01
CA HIS A 127 -22.93 -28.72 -9.80
C HIS A 127 -23.85 -29.84 -9.26
N ALA A 128 -23.92 -30.02 -7.94
CA ALA A 128 -24.84 -30.98 -7.33
C ALA A 128 -26.32 -30.63 -7.63
N ALA A 129 -26.69 -29.35 -7.56
CA ALA A 129 -28.04 -28.91 -7.91
C ALA A 129 -28.38 -29.13 -9.40
N GLU A 130 -27.42 -28.91 -10.31
CA GLU A 130 -27.59 -29.22 -11.73
C GLU A 130 -27.81 -30.71 -11.98
N VAL A 131 -27.05 -31.58 -11.30
CA VAL A 131 -27.22 -33.03 -11.40
C VAL A 131 -28.60 -33.44 -10.90
N ASN A 132 -29.02 -32.95 -9.72
CA ASN A 132 -30.35 -33.23 -9.18
C ASN A 132 -31.48 -32.75 -10.11
N SER A 133 -31.31 -31.59 -10.75
CA SER A 133 -32.29 -31.09 -11.72
C SER A 133 -32.39 -31.97 -12.97
N LYS A 134 -31.26 -32.55 -13.42
CA LYS A 134 -31.24 -33.48 -14.56
C LYS A 134 -31.93 -34.79 -14.19
N GLU A 135 -31.60 -35.36 -13.04
CA GLU A 135 -32.25 -36.57 -12.52
C GLU A 135 -33.76 -36.38 -12.41
N LEU A 136 -34.20 -35.26 -11.82
CA LEU A 136 -35.62 -34.95 -11.70
C LEU A 136 -36.30 -34.79 -13.08
N ALA A 137 -35.64 -34.18 -14.06
CA ALA A 137 -36.17 -34.07 -15.41
C ALA A 137 -36.30 -35.44 -16.11
N GLU A 138 -35.36 -36.35 -15.88
CA GLU A 138 -35.43 -37.74 -16.34
C GLU A 138 -36.60 -38.46 -15.68
N GLU A 139 -36.78 -38.32 -14.36
CA GLU A 139 -37.92 -38.87 -13.62
C GLU A 139 -39.25 -38.35 -14.19
N TYR A 140 -39.42 -37.04 -14.38
CA TYR A 140 -40.61 -36.47 -15.01
C TYR A 140 -40.85 -37.02 -16.42
N SER A 141 -39.80 -37.24 -17.20
CA SER A 141 -39.89 -37.83 -18.54
C SER A 141 -40.35 -39.29 -18.50
N THR A 142 -39.87 -40.07 -17.52
CA THR A 142 -40.34 -41.45 -17.30
C THR A 142 -41.80 -41.48 -16.85
N LEU A 143 -42.17 -40.59 -15.95
CA LEU A 143 -43.52 -40.47 -15.41
C LEU A 143 -44.50 -40.06 -16.51
N LYS A 144 -44.15 -39.08 -17.35
CA LYS A 144 -44.94 -38.67 -18.51
C LYS A 144 -45.16 -39.84 -19.49
N ARG A 145 -44.11 -40.63 -19.76
CA ARG A 145 -44.24 -41.85 -20.58
C ARG A 145 -45.20 -42.88 -19.95
N ASN A 146 -45.15 -43.06 -18.63
CA ASN A 146 -46.07 -43.96 -17.92
C ASN A 146 -47.52 -43.46 -17.98
N PHE A 147 -47.76 -42.16 -17.77
CA PHE A 147 -49.10 -41.58 -17.91
C PHE A 147 -49.65 -41.76 -19.32
N LEU A 148 -48.85 -41.49 -20.36
CA LEU A 148 -49.26 -41.72 -21.75
C LEU A 148 -49.66 -43.17 -22.00
N ARG A 149 -48.89 -44.15 -21.51
CA ARG A 149 -49.23 -45.57 -21.62
C ARG A 149 -50.55 -45.92 -20.94
N VAL A 150 -50.84 -45.31 -19.79
CA VAL A 150 -52.12 -45.50 -19.08
C VAL A 150 -53.27 -44.87 -19.87
N CYS A 151 -53.10 -43.66 -20.42
CA CYS A 151 -54.09 -43.03 -21.28
C CYS A 151 -54.40 -43.89 -22.51
N GLU A 152 -53.37 -44.39 -23.21
CA GLU A 152 -53.55 -45.30 -24.35
C GLU A 152 -54.29 -46.59 -23.97
N ALA A 153 -54.01 -47.14 -22.79
CA ALA A 153 -54.70 -48.33 -22.28
C ALA A 153 -56.17 -48.02 -21.94
N TYR A 154 -56.44 -46.85 -21.37
CA TYR A 154 -57.80 -46.38 -21.09
C TYR A 154 -58.58 -46.16 -22.38
N GLU A 155 -58.00 -45.51 -23.40
CA GLU A 155 -58.62 -45.34 -24.72
C GLU A 155 -58.90 -46.68 -25.40
N ARG A 156 -57.98 -47.64 -25.30
CA ARG A 156 -58.21 -49.02 -25.77
C ARG A 156 -59.36 -49.71 -25.04
N ALA A 157 -59.49 -49.51 -23.73
CA ALA A 157 -60.62 -50.05 -22.97
C ALA A 157 -61.94 -49.35 -23.34
N ALA A 158 -61.92 -48.03 -23.52
CA ALA A 158 -63.09 -47.25 -23.92
C ALA A 158 -63.60 -47.67 -25.30
N THR A 159 -62.72 -47.75 -26.30
CA THR A 159 -63.06 -48.25 -27.64
C THR A 159 -63.59 -49.68 -27.60
N HIS A 160 -63.04 -50.55 -26.74
CA HIS A 160 -63.57 -51.90 -26.55
C HIS A 160 -64.98 -51.91 -25.92
N THR A 161 -65.23 -51.05 -24.93
CA THR A 161 -66.58 -50.91 -24.34
C THR A 161 -67.59 -50.32 -25.32
N GLU A 162 -67.18 -49.38 -26.17
CA GLU A 162 -68.01 -48.84 -27.24
C GLU A 162 -68.36 -49.92 -28.27
N GLN A 163 -67.38 -50.73 -28.69
CA GLN A 163 -67.59 -51.88 -29.56
C GLN A 163 -68.59 -52.87 -28.94
N LEU A 164 -68.39 -53.25 -27.67
CA LEU A 164 -69.31 -54.15 -26.96
C LEU A 164 -70.72 -53.55 -26.86
N SER A 165 -70.83 -52.24 -26.60
CA SER A 165 -72.13 -51.56 -26.55
C SER A 165 -72.82 -51.55 -27.91
N ALA A 166 -72.07 -51.39 -29.00
CA ALA A 166 -72.59 -51.45 -30.37
C ALA A 166 -73.03 -52.88 -30.74
N GLU A 167 -72.26 -53.90 -30.33
CA GLU A 167 -72.64 -55.31 -30.49
C GLU A 167 -73.92 -55.65 -29.71
N LEU A 168 -74.05 -55.16 -28.46
CA LEU A 168 -75.27 -55.33 -27.66
C LEU A 168 -76.47 -54.62 -28.29
N LEU A 169 -76.29 -53.42 -28.84
CA LEU A 169 -77.35 -52.72 -29.58
C LEU A 169 -77.73 -53.47 -30.87
N ALA A 170 -76.76 -54.00 -31.61
CA ALA A 170 -77.04 -54.82 -32.79
C ALA A 170 -77.81 -56.09 -32.39
N LEU A 171 -77.43 -56.77 -31.31
CA LEU A 171 -78.16 -57.90 -30.74
C LEU A 171 -79.58 -57.51 -30.33
N ALA A 172 -79.77 -56.39 -29.65
CA ALA A 172 -81.09 -55.87 -29.29
C ALA A 172 -81.95 -55.60 -30.54
N ASN A 173 -81.37 -54.97 -31.58
CA ASN A 173 -82.06 -54.74 -32.85
C ASN A 173 -82.41 -56.06 -33.56
N THR A 174 -81.53 -57.07 -33.53
CA THR A 174 -81.85 -58.41 -34.06
C THR A 174 -82.96 -59.09 -33.26
N HIS A 175 -82.98 -58.91 -31.93
CA HIS A 175 -84.05 -59.42 -31.09
C HIS A 175 -85.38 -58.72 -31.37
N ASP A 176 -85.38 -57.39 -31.52
CA ASP A 176 -86.57 -56.60 -31.85
C ASP A 176 -87.11 -56.93 -33.25
N THR A 177 -86.24 -57.15 -34.24
CA THR A 177 -86.68 -57.61 -35.57
C THR A 177 -87.27 -59.01 -35.51
N LEU A 178 -86.69 -59.94 -34.76
CA LEU A 178 -87.28 -61.27 -34.52
C LEU A 178 -88.62 -61.19 -33.78
N LEU A 179 -88.76 -60.29 -32.79
CA LEU A 179 -90.04 -60.03 -32.13
C LEU A 179 -91.08 -59.48 -33.10
N GLN A 180 -90.70 -58.54 -33.96
CA GLN A 180 -91.57 -58.03 -35.02
C GLN A 180 -91.99 -59.14 -35.99
N GLU A 181 -91.07 -60.00 -36.43
CA GLU A 181 -91.38 -61.17 -37.27
C GLU A 181 -92.32 -62.15 -36.57
N ARG A 182 -92.09 -62.43 -35.29
CA ARG A 182 -92.98 -63.25 -34.45
C ARG A 182 -94.36 -62.63 -34.37
N ASP A 183 -94.45 -61.33 -34.11
CA ASP A 183 -95.71 -60.61 -34.01
C ASP A 183 -96.41 -60.53 -35.38
N HIS A 184 -95.67 -60.43 -36.49
CA HIS A 184 -96.21 -60.52 -37.85
C HIS A 184 -96.70 -61.94 -38.18
N ALA A 185 -95.99 -62.99 -37.77
CA ALA A 185 -96.44 -64.38 -37.88
C ALA A 185 -97.69 -64.64 -37.02
N GLN A 186 -97.74 -64.06 -35.81
CA GLN A 186 -98.89 -64.13 -34.92
C GLN A 186 -100.08 -63.32 -35.45
N ARG A 187 -99.86 -62.17 -36.10
CA ARG A 187 -100.91 -61.43 -36.83
C ARG A 187 -101.42 -62.22 -38.04
N ARG A 188 -100.56 -62.92 -38.79
CA ARG A 188 -101.00 -63.85 -39.86
C ARG A 188 -101.77 -65.05 -39.29
N ALA A 189 -101.39 -65.55 -38.11
CA ALA A 189 -102.14 -66.58 -37.40
C ALA A 189 -103.50 -66.05 -36.87
N ARG A 190 -103.54 -64.80 -36.40
CA ARG A 190 -104.78 -64.09 -36.02
C ARG A 190 -105.69 -63.83 -37.22
N GLN A 191 -105.17 -63.45 -38.39
CA GLN A 191 -105.98 -63.35 -39.62
C GLN A 191 -106.58 -64.71 -40.04
N LYS A 192 -105.88 -65.83 -39.80
CA LYS A 192 -106.46 -67.18 -39.95
C LYS A 192 -107.43 -67.55 -38.82
N GLY A 193 -107.26 -66.99 -37.62
CA GLY A 193 -108.18 -67.11 -36.48
C GLY A 193 -109.44 -66.24 -36.62
N GLU A 194 -109.36 -65.09 -37.27
CA GLU A 194 -110.45 -64.14 -37.53
C GLU A 194 -111.48 -64.68 -38.53
N GLU A 195 -111.15 -65.71 -39.31
CA GLU A 195 -112.13 -66.51 -40.08
C GLU A 195 -112.85 -67.55 -39.21
N VAL A 196 -112.25 -68.01 -38.11
CA VAL A 196 -112.86 -68.97 -37.15
C VAL A 196 -113.61 -68.25 -36.03
N GLU A 197 -113.22 -67.02 -35.66
CA GLU A 197 -113.87 -66.18 -34.66
C GLU A 197 -115.08 -65.38 -35.20
N ARG A 198 -115.18 -65.18 -36.53
CA ARG A 198 -116.40 -64.63 -37.16
C ARG A 198 -117.61 -65.56 -37.12
N VAL A 199 -117.42 -66.87 -36.89
CA VAL A 199 -118.51 -67.85 -36.69
C VAL A 199 -118.82 -68.09 -35.20
N ARG A 200 -117.94 -67.66 -34.28
CA ARG A 200 -118.10 -67.90 -32.83
C ARG A 200 -118.65 -66.69 -32.05
N ALA A 201 -118.80 -65.53 -32.67
CA ALA A 201 -119.20 -64.27 -32.01
C ALA A 201 -120.66 -63.81 -32.26
N LEU A 202 -121.60 -64.75 -32.46
CA LEU A 202 -123.04 -64.45 -32.55
C LEU A 202 -123.93 -65.21 -31.54
N VAL A 203 -123.35 -65.97 -30.60
CA VAL A 203 -124.11 -66.64 -29.53
C VAL A 203 -123.30 -66.68 -28.24
N SER A 204 -123.39 -65.61 -27.44
CA SER A 204 -123.87 -65.68 -26.04
C SER A 204 -123.50 -64.42 -25.24
N ARG A 205 -124.54 -63.62 -25.03
CA ARG A 205 -124.68 -62.63 -23.97
C ARG A 205 -124.81 -63.32 -22.60
N VAL A 206 -124.23 -62.66 -21.57
CA VAL A 206 -124.59 -62.69 -20.13
C VAL A 206 -124.13 -63.90 -19.29
N SER A 207 -123.24 -63.67 -18.31
CA SER A 207 -123.62 -63.68 -16.88
C SER A 207 -122.43 -63.42 -15.92
N HIS A 208 -122.61 -62.35 -15.13
CA HIS A 208 -122.31 -62.11 -13.71
C HIS A 208 -121.13 -62.73 -12.94
N ASN A 209 -120.57 -61.83 -12.11
CA ASN A 209 -119.80 -61.98 -10.85
C ASN A 209 -118.28 -62.18 -11.02
N ARG A 210 -117.38 -61.48 -10.30
CA ARG A 210 -117.50 -60.64 -9.10
C ARG A 210 -116.14 -59.94 -8.82
N VAL A 211 -116.20 -58.77 -8.16
CA VAL A 211 -115.29 -58.26 -7.09
C VAL A 211 -114.04 -57.41 -7.46
N ARG A 212 -114.18 -56.12 -7.06
CA ARG A 212 -113.26 -55.09 -6.50
C ARG A 212 -112.15 -54.47 -7.36
N PRO A 213 -112.08 -53.13 -7.34
CA PRO A 213 -111.06 -52.47 -6.52
C PRO A 213 -111.57 -51.19 -5.83
N GLU A 214 -111.45 -51.15 -4.50
CA GLU A 214 -111.54 -49.91 -3.71
C GLU A 214 -110.58 -50.06 -2.52
N GLU A 215 -109.35 -49.61 -2.73
CA GLU A 215 -108.40 -49.22 -1.69
C GLU A 215 -107.77 -47.89 -2.13
N LEU A 216 -108.56 -46.83 -1.95
CA LEU A 216 -108.03 -45.55 -1.52
C LEU A 216 -107.76 -45.68 -0.02
N VAL A 217 -106.69 -45.04 0.45
CA VAL A 217 -106.18 -44.99 1.84
C VAL A 217 -105.10 -46.04 2.18
N ALA A 218 -103.90 -45.85 1.63
CA ALA A 218 -102.64 -46.36 2.21
C ALA A 218 -101.40 -45.56 1.74
N LEU A 219 -101.48 -44.22 1.67
CA LEU A 219 -100.31 -43.38 1.37
C LEU A 219 -100.13 -42.25 2.38
N GLU A 220 -100.13 -42.55 3.68
CA GLU A 220 -99.97 -41.48 4.68
C GLU A 220 -99.23 -41.84 5.97
N GLN A 221 -98.46 -42.93 6.01
CA GLN A 221 -97.73 -43.33 7.23
C GLN A 221 -96.25 -43.73 7.07
N THR A 222 -95.58 -43.35 5.97
CA THR A 222 -94.12 -43.55 5.82
C THR A 222 -93.31 -42.28 5.58
N LYS A 223 -93.92 -41.09 5.63
CA LYS A 223 -93.20 -39.82 5.36
C LYS A 223 -92.42 -39.23 6.54
N ASN A 224 -92.74 -39.56 7.78
CA ASN A 224 -92.12 -38.89 8.93
C ASN A 224 -90.70 -39.34 9.36
N PRO A 225 -90.20 -40.56 9.06
CA PRO A 225 -88.79 -40.89 9.32
C PRO A 225 -87.86 -40.61 8.11
N GLN A 226 -88.40 -40.49 6.89
CA GLN A 226 -87.61 -40.12 5.71
C GLN A 226 -87.45 -38.60 5.58
N GLU A 227 -88.45 -37.79 5.93
CA GLU A 227 -88.34 -36.32 5.87
C GLU A 227 -87.34 -35.75 6.89
N ARG A 228 -87.21 -36.34 8.09
CA ARG A 228 -86.17 -35.97 9.07
C ARG A 228 -84.76 -36.34 8.62
N ASN A 229 -84.59 -37.52 8.00
CA ASN A 229 -83.31 -37.95 7.44
C ASN A 229 -82.95 -37.18 6.16
N LEU A 230 -83.93 -36.72 5.38
CA LEU A 230 -83.73 -35.87 4.20
C LEU A 230 -83.38 -34.43 4.60
N LEU A 231 -84.00 -33.87 5.64
CA LEU A 231 -83.64 -32.54 6.18
C LEU A 231 -82.24 -32.55 6.84
N GLY A 232 -81.93 -33.61 7.61
CA GLY A 232 -80.59 -33.81 8.18
C GLY A 232 -79.52 -33.86 7.10
N LYS A 233 -79.70 -34.71 6.09
CA LYS A 233 -78.82 -34.79 4.91
C LYS A 233 -78.77 -33.49 4.12
N GLN A 234 -79.87 -32.75 4.01
CA GLN A 234 -79.89 -31.43 3.37
C GLN A 234 -79.09 -30.39 4.17
N SER A 235 -79.10 -30.45 5.50
CA SER A 235 -78.29 -29.58 6.36
C SER A 235 -76.80 -29.96 6.33
N GLU A 236 -76.49 -31.26 6.29
CA GLU A 236 -75.12 -31.78 6.12
C GLU A 236 -74.56 -31.38 4.76
N LEU A 237 -75.32 -31.56 3.67
CA LEU A 237 -74.95 -31.11 2.33
C LEU A 237 -74.71 -29.60 2.29
N LYS A 238 -75.56 -28.79 2.94
CA LYS A 238 -75.35 -27.33 3.04
C LYS A 238 -74.05 -27.00 3.79
N ASN A 239 -73.78 -27.68 4.90
CA ASN A 239 -72.56 -27.47 5.68
C ASN A 239 -71.30 -27.89 4.91
N GLU A 240 -71.36 -28.98 4.15
CA GLU A 240 -70.27 -29.41 3.26
C GLU A 240 -70.05 -28.41 2.12
N LEU A 241 -71.13 -27.93 1.50
CA LEU A 241 -71.07 -26.91 0.45
C LEU A 241 -70.47 -25.60 0.97
N GLU A 242 -70.77 -25.22 2.21
CA GLU A 242 -70.21 -24.05 2.87
C GLU A 242 -68.73 -24.25 3.26
N LYS A 243 -68.33 -25.45 3.68
CA LYS A 243 -66.91 -25.80 3.90
C LYS A 243 -66.11 -25.74 2.60
N ILE A 244 -66.67 -26.29 1.51
CA ILE A 244 -66.07 -26.23 0.18
C ILE A 244 -65.98 -24.78 -0.30
N LYS A 245 -67.02 -23.97 -0.08
CA LYS A 245 -66.99 -22.54 -0.42
C LYS A 245 -65.89 -21.79 0.33
N LYS A 246 -65.79 -21.98 1.64
CA LYS A 246 -64.74 -21.39 2.48
C LYS A 246 -63.34 -21.82 2.04
N SER A 247 -63.14 -23.11 1.71
CA SER A 247 -61.83 -23.57 1.23
C SER A 247 -61.47 -22.98 -0.14
N TYR A 248 -62.43 -22.78 -1.04
CA TYR A 248 -62.20 -22.07 -2.30
C TYR A 248 -61.91 -20.57 -2.09
N GLU A 249 -62.65 -19.90 -1.20
CA GLU A 249 -62.39 -18.50 -0.82
C GLU A 249 -60.98 -18.33 -0.22
N GLU A 250 -60.55 -19.25 0.65
CA GLU A 250 -59.18 -19.26 1.19
C GLU A 250 -58.13 -19.53 0.11
N GLN A 251 -58.39 -20.48 -0.81
CA GLN A 251 -57.47 -20.74 -1.92
C GLN A 251 -57.37 -19.53 -2.85
N GLN A 252 -58.48 -18.86 -3.13
CA GLN A 252 -58.51 -17.64 -3.93
C GLN A 252 -57.73 -16.52 -3.23
N HIS A 253 -57.96 -16.30 -1.94
CA HIS A 253 -57.21 -15.32 -1.15
C HIS A 253 -55.71 -15.61 -1.15
N ARG A 254 -55.30 -16.88 -0.97
CA ARG A 254 -53.88 -17.29 -1.03
C ARG A 254 -53.27 -17.05 -2.41
N LEU A 255 -54.04 -17.20 -3.48
CA LEU A 255 -53.57 -16.90 -4.84
C LEU A 255 -53.44 -15.39 -5.06
N GLU A 256 -54.42 -14.60 -4.60
CA GLU A 256 -54.38 -13.13 -4.65
C GLU A 256 -53.18 -12.58 -3.87
N GLU A 257 -52.93 -13.09 -2.66
CA GLU A 257 -51.75 -12.74 -1.86
C GLU A 257 -50.44 -13.08 -2.58
N LYS A 258 -50.34 -14.26 -3.21
CA LYS A 258 -49.16 -14.64 -4.00
C LYS A 258 -48.95 -13.72 -5.19
N VAL A 259 -50.02 -13.34 -5.90
CA VAL A 259 -49.94 -12.40 -7.02
C VAL A 259 -49.47 -11.01 -6.55
N VAL A 260 -49.99 -10.53 -5.42
CA VAL A 260 -49.55 -9.25 -4.82
C VAL A 260 -48.09 -9.34 -4.35
N ALA A 261 -47.67 -10.44 -3.72
CA ALA A 261 -46.30 -10.65 -3.29
C ALA A 261 -45.33 -10.68 -4.49
N MET A 262 -45.65 -11.46 -5.53
CA MET A 262 -44.87 -11.48 -6.78
C MET A 262 -44.83 -10.10 -7.46
N GLY A 263 -45.92 -9.32 -7.40
CA GLY A 263 -45.97 -7.95 -7.94
C GLY A 263 -45.05 -6.98 -7.19
N LYS A 264 -44.98 -7.09 -5.85
CA LYS A 264 -44.04 -6.31 -5.02
C LYS A 264 -42.60 -6.70 -5.32
N GLU A 265 -42.30 -8.00 -5.33
CA GLU A 265 -40.98 -8.53 -5.65
C GLU A 265 -40.52 -8.11 -7.06
N GLN A 266 -41.41 -8.16 -8.06
CA GLN A 266 -41.10 -7.71 -9.41
C GLN A 266 -40.78 -6.20 -9.45
N GLN A 267 -41.50 -5.39 -8.65
CA GLN A 267 -41.24 -3.95 -8.57
C GLN A 267 -39.92 -3.64 -7.85
N GLU A 268 -39.60 -4.38 -6.79
CA GLU A 268 -38.32 -4.30 -6.08
C GLU A 268 -37.16 -4.72 -6.99
N ASN A 269 -37.30 -5.83 -7.72
CA ASN A 269 -36.32 -6.26 -8.73
C ASN A 269 -36.12 -5.19 -9.81
N LYS A 270 -37.19 -4.54 -10.30
CA LYS A 270 -37.07 -3.41 -11.24
C LYS A 270 -36.34 -2.21 -10.64
N ARG A 271 -36.54 -1.91 -9.36
CA ARG A 271 -35.80 -0.83 -8.66
C ARG A 271 -34.32 -1.20 -8.49
N ALA A 272 -34.03 -2.43 -8.07
CA ALA A 272 -32.67 -2.93 -7.94
C ALA A 272 -31.92 -2.87 -9.28
N ILE A 273 -32.55 -3.28 -10.39
CA ILE A 273 -31.96 -3.18 -11.73
C ILE A 273 -31.68 -1.72 -12.12
N ARG A 274 -32.57 -0.77 -11.82
CA ARG A 274 -32.32 0.66 -12.11
C ARG A 274 -31.17 1.20 -11.26
N ASN A 275 -31.09 0.80 -9.99
CA ASN A 275 -30.02 1.22 -9.10
C ASN A 275 -28.68 0.65 -9.58
N THR A 276 -28.61 -0.63 -9.97
CA THR A 276 -27.37 -1.20 -10.53
C THR A 276 -26.99 -0.57 -11.87
N GLN A 277 -27.97 -0.22 -12.72
CA GLN A 277 -27.70 0.55 -13.93
C GLN A 277 -27.15 1.94 -13.63
N HIS A 278 -27.69 2.63 -12.63
CA HIS A 278 -27.19 3.94 -12.21
C HIS A 278 -25.76 3.86 -11.68
N THR A 279 -25.48 2.92 -10.77
CA THR A 279 -24.13 2.75 -10.22
C THR A 279 -23.13 2.33 -11.30
N LEU A 280 -23.54 1.49 -12.26
CA LEU A 280 -22.71 1.16 -13.43
C LEU A 280 -22.43 2.38 -14.30
N ALA A 281 -23.41 3.28 -14.49
CA ALA A 281 -23.21 4.51 -15.24
C ALA A 281 -22.26 5.48 -14.52
N GLU A 282 -22.41 5.64 -13.20
CA GLU A 282 -21.50 6.43 -12.36
C GLU A 282 -20.06 5.89 -12.41
N GLN A 283 -19.90 4.56 -12.26
CA GLN A 283 -18.60 3.90 -12.37
C GLN A 283 -18.00 4.06 -13.77
N SER A 284 -18.82 4.01 -14.83
CA SER A 284 -18.36 4.22 -16.21
C SER A 284 -17.87 5.65 -16.41
N VAL A 285 -18.58 6.65 -15.87
CA VAL A 285 -18.14 8.06 -15.92
C VAL A 285 -16.84 8.25 -15.14
N ALA A 286 -16.74 7.71 -13.92
CA ALA A 286 -15.53 7.78 -13.11
C ALA A 286 -14.31 7.10 -13.76
N LEU A 287 -14.54 5.97 -14.45
CA LEU A 287 -13.50 5.31 -15.23
C LEU A 287 -13.04 6.17 -16.41
N MET A 288 -13.98 6.78 -17.14
CA MET A 288 -13.64 7.67 -18.26
C MET A 288 -12.88 8.91 -17.81
N THR A 289 -13.23 9.52 -16.68
CA THR A 289 -12.50 10.68 -16.15
C THR A 289 -11.10 10.29 -15.66
N SER A 290 -10.96 9.13 -15.01
CA SER A 290 -9.65 8.58 -14.63
C SER A 290 -8.78 8.25 -15.85
N GLN A 291 -9.34 7.61 -16.88
CA GLN A 291 -8.65 7.35 -18.15
C GLN A 291 -8.21 8.64 -18.85
N GLN A 292 -9.05 9.68 -18.81
CA GLN A 292 -8.70 10.99 -19.37
C GLN A 292 -7.53 11.62 -18.58
N GLN A 293 -7.56 11.58 -17.25
CA GLN A 293 -6.46 12.05 -16.41
C GLN A 293 -5.16 11.26 -16.68
N GLN A 294 -5.24 9.94 -16.88
CA GLN A 294 -4.08 9.14 -17.24
C GLN A 294 -3.48 9.58 -18.59
N LYS A 295 -4.31 9.82 -19.61
CA LYS A 295 -3.84 10.33 -20.91
C LYS A 295 -3.22 11.71 -20.81
N GLU A 296 -3.78 12.59 -19.98
CA GLU A 296 -3.20 13.91 -19.70
C GLU A 296 -1.82 13.78 -19.04
N LEU A 297 -1.68 12.93 -18.03
CA LEU A 297 -0.40 12.64 -17.39
C LEU A 297 0.61 11.98 -18.34
N GLU A 298 0.18 11.09 -19.22
CA GLU A 298 1.03 10.49 -20.26
C GLU A 298 1.51 11.54 -21.27
N ALA A 299 0.65 12.48 -21.65
CA ALA A 299 1.00 13.61 -22.50
C ALA A 299 1.98 14.57 -21.79
N GLU A 300 1.75 14.88 -20.52
CA GLU A 300 2.68 15.67 -19.70
C GLU A 300 4.05 14.98 -19.56
N ASN A 301 4.07 13.66 -19.31
CA ASN A 301 5.31 12.89 -19.25
C ASN A 301 6.06 12.94 -20.59
N SER A 302 5.35 12.79 -21.70
CA SER A 302 5.94 12.92 -23.05
C SER A 302 6.50 14.33 -23.31
N GLN A 303 5.79 15.38 -22.87
CA GLN A 303 6.26 16.76 -22.95
C GLN A 303 7.52 16.98 -22.11
N LEU A 304 7.54 16.51 -20.86
CA LEU A 304 8.69 16.60 -19.96
C LEU A 304 9.90 15.84 -20.50
N GLN A 305 9.68 14.65 -21.09
CA GLN A 305 10.75 13.90 -21.76
C GLN A 305 11.34 14.65 -22.93
N ASN A 306 10.51 15.33 -23.73
CA ASN A 306 10.99 16.16 -24.84
C ASN A 306 11.76 17.38 -24.34
N GLN A 307 11.27 18.08 -23.32
CA GLN A 307 11.99 19.19 -22.68
C GLN A 307 13.36 18.75 -22.12
N LEU A 308 13.44 17.54 -21.54
CA LEU A 308 14.70 16.99 -21.05
C LEU A 308 15.66 16.69 -22.23
N LYS A 309 15.16 16.14 -23.34
CA LYS A 309 15.96 15.91 -24.55
C LYS A 309 16.48 17.22 -25.15
N GLU A 310 15.64 18.24 -25.27
CA GLU A 310 16.02 19.57 -25.75
C GLU A 310 17.09 20.19 -24.87
N LEU A 311 16.90 20.18 -23.55
CA LEU A 311 17.87 20.72 -22.60
C LEU A 311 19.22 19.96 -22.67
N ASN A 312 19.18 18.63 -22.81
CA ASN A 312 20.40 17.83 -23.01
C ASN A 312 21.10 18.15 -24.34
N GLN A 313 20.35 18.37 -25.41
CA GLN A 313 20.90 18.80 -26.70
C GLN A 313 21.53 20.18 -26.59
N GLU A 314 20.89 21.12 -25.88
CA GLU A 314 21.47 22.44 -25.60
C GLU A 314 22.77 22.35 -24.79
N TYR A 315 22.82 21.51 -23.75
CA TYR A 315 24.05 21.29 -22.99
C TYR A 315 25.17 20.72 -23.86
N ARG A 316 24.86 19.72 -24.71
CA ARG A 316 25.82 19.15 -25.65
C ARG A 316 26.30 20.17 -26.68
N ALA A 317 25.40 20.98 -27.22
CA ALA A 317 25.75 22.04 -28.17
C ALA A 317 26.65 23.10 -27.53
N ARG A 318 26.36 23.54 -26.29
CA ARG A 318 27.23 24.47 -25.55
C ARG A 318 28.61 23.88 -25.27
N LEU A 319 28.69 22.63 -24.83
CA LEU A 319 29.97 21.95 -24.63
C LEU A 319 30.77 21.83 -25.94
N THR A 320 30.09 21.53 -27.04
CA THR A 320 30.73 21.45 -28.36
C THR A 320 31.26 22.81 -28.79
N LYS A 321 30.50 23.90 -28.57
CA LYS A 321 30.95 25.27 -28.81
C LYS A 321 32.15 25.63 -27.94
N TYR A 322 32.13 25.31 -26.64
CA TYR A 322 33.27 25.52 -25.75
C TYR A 322 34.53 24.77 -26.20
N LEU A 323 34.38 23.53 -26.70
CA LEU A 323 35.48 22.78 -27.29
C LEU A 323 35.97 23.41 -28.59
N GLN A 324 35.06 23.84 -29.48
CA GLN A 324 35.39 24.54 -30.72
C GLN A 324 36.16 25.82 -30.46
N ASP A 325 35.65 26.65 -29.56
CA ASP A 325 36.27 27.89 -29.10
C ASP A 325 37.68 27.67 -28.52
N LEU A 326 37.87 26.63 -27.70
CA LEU A 326 39.19 26.24 -27.19
C LEU A 326 40.12 25.74 -28.31
N THR A 327 39.59 24.98 -29.27
CA THR A 327 40.38 24.52 -30.42
C THR A 327 40.77 25.66 -31.35
N GLU A 328 39.86 26.58 -31.69
CA GLU A 328 40.15 27.78 -32.49
C GLU A 328 41.19 28.67 -31.81
N PHE A 329 41.12 28.81 -30.48
CA PHE A 329 42.15 29.45 -29.69
C PHE A 329 43.52 28.74 -29.81
N MET A 330 43.56 27.41 -29.69
CA MET A 330 44.80 26.62 -29.86
C MET A 330 45.33 26.63 -31.30
N PHE A 331 44.46 26.69 -32.32
CA PHE A 331 44.85 26.77 -33.73
C PHE A 331 45.41 28.17 -34.06
N GLY A 332 44.80 29.24 -33.56
CA GLY A 332 45.34 30.60 -33.70
C GLY A 332 46.70 30.79 -33.01
N LEU A 333 46.96 30.03 -31.95
CA LEU A 333 48.25 29.92 -31.26
C LEU A 333 49.36 29.32 -32.15
N ARG A 334 48.99 28.45 -33.10
CA ARG A 334 49.95 27.78 -34.00
C ARG A 334 50.35 28.64 -35.21
N GLU A 335 49.51 29.59 -35.61
CA GLU A 335 49.77 30.50 -36.74
C GLU A 335 50.46 31.82 -36.34
N GLY A 336 50.34 32.26 -35.08
CA GLY A 336 50.85 33.56 -34.59
C GLY A 336 52.08 33.48 -33.68
N LEU A 337 53.13 32.77 -34.08
CA LEU A 337 54.32 32.52 -33.24
C LEU A 337 55.19 33.76 -32.92
N ASP A 338 54.84 34.97 -33.38
CA ASP A 338 55.52 36.22 -33.04
C ASP A 338 54.53 37.23 -32.42
N GLN A 339 54.38 37.25 -31.08
CA GLN A 339 54.21 38.45 -30.21
C GLN A 339 53.45 38.21 -28.88
N LYS A 340 54.13 38.52 -27.76
CA LYS A 340 53.61 38.86 -26.40
C LYS A 340 52.57 37.91 -25.78
N GLU A 341 53.09 36.93 -25.04
CA GLU A 341 52.40 36.00 -24.12
C GLU A 341 51.28 36.62 -23.27
N ALA A 342 51.43 37.87 -22.80
CA ALA A 342 50.43 38.54 -21.97
C ALA A 342 49.09 38.80 -22.69
N SER A 343 49.08 39.07 -24.00
CA SER A 343 47.84 39.28 -24.77
C SER A 343 47.09 37.96 -24.99
N TYR A 344 47.82 36.84 -25.11
CA TYR A 344 47.25 35.51 -25.29
C TYR A 344 46.55 34.99 -24.04
N TRP A 345 47.21 35.13 -22.88
CA TRP A 345 46.59 34.76 -21.60
C TRP A 345 45.33 35.58 -21.31
N SER A 346 45.31 36.86 -21.68
CA SER A 346 44.11 37.69 -21.55
C SER A 346 42.96 37.24 -22.44
N LYS A 347 43.23 36.79 -23.68
CA LYS A 347 42.20 36.23 -24.59
C LYS A 347 41.65 34.89 -24.09
N LEU A 348 42.52 33.99 -23.63
CA LEU A 348 42.09 32.72 -23.01
C LEU A 348 41.25 32.96 -21.76
N HIS A 349 41.70 33.87 -20.89
CA HIS A 349 40.99 34.24 -19.68
C HIS A 349 39.61 34.82 -20.01
N SER A 350 39.50 35.69 -21.02
CA SER A 350 38.21 36.20 -21.49
C SER A 350 37.27 35.11 -22.02
N HIS A 351 37.80 34.08 -22.70
CA HIS A 351 37.01 32.97 -23.21
C HIS A 351 36.50 32.07 -22.08
N VAL A 352 37.38 31.73 -21.16
CA VAL A 352 37.04 30.96 -19.95
C VAL A 352 36.08 31.71 -19.05
N ASP A 353 36.25 33.01 -18.88
CA ASP A 353 35.32 33.89 -18.15
C ASP A 353 33.94 33.92 -18.82
N GLY A 354 33.90 33.94 -20.16
CA GLY A 354 32.66 33.80 -20.93
C GLY A 354 31.93 32.48 -20.63
N MET A 355 32.64 31.34 -20.68
CA MET A 355 32.07 30.03 -20.34
C MET A 355 31.56 29.97 -18.90
N LEU A 356 32.34 30.52 -17.95
CA LEU A 356 31.97 30.55 -16.53
C LEU A 356 30.76 31.47 -16.29
N SER A 357 30.67 32.60 -16.99
CA SER A 357 29.51 33.50 -16.94
C SER A 357 28.24 32.81 -17.46
N ASP A 358 28.33 32.14 -18.61
CA ASP A 358 27.21 31.40 -19.19
C ASP A 358 26.75 30.25 -18.29
N MET A 359 27.69 29.54 -17.66
CA MET A 359 27.40 28.50 -16.67
C MET A 359 26.70 29.09 -15.43
N ARG A 360 27.16 30.23 -14.91
CA ARG A 360 26.49 30.94 -13.80
C ARG A 360 25.07 31.37 -14.16
N VAL A 361 24.84 31.88 -15.37
CA VAL A 361 23.50 32.27 -15.85
C VAL A 361 22.60 31.05 -15.99
N ALA A 362 23.11 29.93 -16.50
CA ALA A 362 22.35 28.68 -16.61
C ALA A 362 21.93 28.15 -15.22
N TYR A 363 22.83 28.14 -14.24
CA TYR A 363 22.49 27.77 -12.87
C TYR A 363 21.47 28.71 -12.23
N ARG A 364 21.60 30.03 -12.43
CA ARG A 364 20.59 30.99 -11.95
C ARG A 364 19.21 30.73 -12.55
N ARG A 365 19.12 30.48 -13.87
CA ARG A 365 17.85 30.12 -14.52
C ARG A 365 17.25 28.83 -13.96
N ARG A 366 18.10 27.82 -13.68
CA ARG A 366 17.64 26.56 -13.06
C ARG A 366 17.15 26.79 -11.63
N GLU A 367 17.86 27.60 -10.86
CA GLU A 367 17.47 27.99 -9.50
C GLU A 367 16.13 28.74 -9.50
N GLU A 368 15.94 29.69 -10.43
CA GLU A 368 14.67 30.40 -10.63
C GLU A 368 13.52 29.44 -11.01
N GLN A 369 13.75 28.47 -11.89
CA GLN A 369 12.76 27.45 -12.23
C GLN A 369 12.36 26.61 -11.02
N LEU A 370 13.33 26.14 -10.23
CA LEU A 370 13.08 25.38 -9.01
C LEU A 370 12.34 26.22 -7.96
N ALA A 371 12.72 27.49 -7.80
CA ALA A 371 12.03 28.43 -6.92
C ALA A 371 10.58 28.67 -7.36
N ASN A 372 10.33 28.81 -8.66
CA ASN A 372 8.97 28.96 -9.20
C ASN A 372 8.14 27.69 -9.04
N ALA A 373 8.71 26.50 -9.27
CA ALA A 373 8.05 25.23 -9.01
C ALA A 373 7.67 25.08 -7.53
N ALA A 374 8.60 25.39 -6.61
CA ALA A 374 8.34 25.39 -5.17
C ALA A 374 7.22 26.36 -4.77
N ARG A 375 7.20 27.58 -5.33
CA ARG A 375 6.11 28.55 -5.12
C ARG A 375 4.77 28.02 -5.63
N ASN A 376 4.75 27.36 -6.79
CA ASN A 376 3.55 26.77 -7.36
C ASN A 376 3.03 25.60 -6.51
N TYR A 377 3.89 24.70 -6.04
CA TYR A 377 3.50 23.64 -5.11
C TYR A 377 2.96 24.22 -3.80
N ARG A 378 3.61 25.23 -3.24
CA ARG A 378 3.10 25.92 -2.04
C ARG A 378 1.73 26.55 -2.27
N ARG A 379 1.48 27.10 -3.45
CA ARG A 379 0.16 27.61 -3.84
C ARG A 379 -0.86 26.49 -3.95
N LYS A 380 -0.53 25.37 -4.61
CA LYS A 380 -1.39 24.18 -4.72
C LYS A 380 -1.75 23.58 -3.36
N ILE A 381 -0.78 23.50 -2.45
CA ILE A 381 -1.00 23.03 -1.07
C ILE A 381 -1.95 23.98 -0.34
N ARG A 382 -1.75 25.30 -0.42
CA ARG A 382 -2.69 26.26 0.18
C ARG A 382 -4.10 26.14 -0.38
N THR A 383 -4.24 25.99 -1.70
CA THR A 383 -5.57 25.81 -2.30
C THR A 383 -6.22 24.51 -1.83
N PHE A 384 -5.45 23.42 -1.74
CA PHE A 384 -5.94 22.13 -1.22
C PHE A 384 -6.36 22.23 0.25
N MET A 385 -5.54 22.87 1.09
CA MET A 385 -5.87 23.11 2.50
C MET A 385 -7.15 23.94 2.63
N ASN A 386 -7.31 25.01 1.84
CA ASN A 386 -8.52 25.84 1.86
C ASN A 386 -9.77 25.06 1.42
N THR A 387 -9.65 24.20 0.40
CA THR A 387 -10.77 23.33 -0.01
C THR A 387 -11.08 22.29 1.06
N HIS A 388 -10.06 21.75 1.72
CA HIS A 388 -10.20 20.77 2.78
C HIS A 388 -10.89 21.39 4.01
N THR A 389 -10.45 22.57 4.47
CA THR A 389 -11.11 23.28 5.57
C THR A 389 -12.55 23.66 5.24
N SER A 390 -12.82 24.10 4.00
CA SER A 390 -14.20 24.36 3.55
C SER A 390 -15.06 23.11 3.54
N LEU A 391 -14.51 21.96 3.14
CA LEU A 391 -15.22 20.68 3.12
C LEU A 391 -15.50 20.18 4.53
N LEU A 392 -14.51 20.27 5.43
CA LEU A 392 -14.68 19.93 6.83
C LEU A 392 -15.77 20.79 7.51
N ALA A 393 -15.80 22.09 7.23
CA ALA A 393 -16.86 22.98 7.72
C ALA A 393 -18.25 22.57 7.18
N ALA A 394 -18.35 22.20 5.89
CA ALA A 394 -19.61 21.70 5.32
C ALA A 394 -20.03 20.37 5.95
N TYR A 395 -19.08 19.45 6.14
CA TYR A 395 -19.30 18.17 6.82
C TYR A 395 -19.79 18.37 8.26
N ARG A 396 -19.18 19.30 9.01
CA ARG A 396 -19.61 19.68 10.36
C ARG A 396 -21.07 20.14 10.38
N VAL A 397 -21.44 21.06 9.49
CA VAL A 397 -22.81 21.58 9.40
C VAL A 397 -23.79 20.46 9.03
N GLN A 398 -23.44 19.59 8.08
CA GLN A 398 -24.28 18.45 7.69
C GLN A 398 -24.45 17.45 8.84
N ARG A 399 -23.39 17.17 9.59
CA ARG A 399 -23.43 16.28 10.75
C ARG A 399 -24.29 16.86 11.86
N GLU A 400 -24.16 18.15 12.16
CA GLU A 400 -25.02 18.86 13.12
C GLU A 400 -26.50 18.82 12.67
N GLN A 401 -26.79 18.93 11.37
CA GLN A 401 -28.15 18.80 10.82
C GLN A 401 -28.72 17.38 10.94
N ILE A 402 -27.91 16.33 10.74
CA ILE A 402 -28.34 14.93 10.90
C ILE A 402 -28.59 14.63 12.38
N LEU A 403 -27.72 15.10 13.28
CA LEU A 403 -27.91 14.97 14.73
C LEU A 403 -29.14 15.74 15.22
N ALA A 404 -29.45 16.90 14.66
CA ALA A 404 -30.67 17.66 14.98
C ALA A 404 -31.95 16.98 14.44
N ASN A 405 -31.84 16.16 13.39
CA ASN A 405 -32.94 15.41 12.78
C ASN A 405 -32.94 13.95 13.25
N GLU A 406 -33.21 13.71 14.54
CA GLU A 406 -33.21 12.38 15.19
C GLU A 406 -34.21 11.36 14.58
N GLY A 407 -35.05 11.76 13.62
CA GLY A 407 -36.03 10.89 12.95
C GLY A 407 -35.57 10.22 11.65
N SER A 408 -34.36 10.51 11.14
CA SER A 408 -33.96 10.10 9.78
C SER A 408 -33.26 8.73 9.67
N GLY A 409 -32.91 8.08 10.78
CA GLY A 409 -32.22 6.78 10.78
C GLY A 409 -30.83 6.79 10.13
N LEU A 410 -30.30 7.96 9.79
CA LEU A 410 -28.99 8.17 9.19
C LEU A 410 -27.93 8.31 10.27
N GLU A 411 -26.87 7.51 10.19
CA GLU A 411 -25.73 7.59 11.10
C GLU A 411 -24.86 8.81 10.77
N ALA A 412 -24.59 9.65 11.78
CA ALA A 412 -23.92 10.95 11.61
C ALA A 412 -22.39 10.85 11.33
N GLY A 413 -21.82 9.65 11.32
CA GLY A 413 -20.41 9.39 11.01
C GLY A 413 -19.39 9.93 12.04
N PRO A 414 -18.08 9.66 11.81
CA PRO A 414 -17.00 10.04 12.72
C PRO A 414 -16.87 11.57 12.88
N PRO A 415 -16.43 12.07 14.04
CA PRO A 415 -16.10 13.49 14.26
C PRO A 415 -15.08 14.06 13.25
N GLU A 416 -15.21 15.35 12.95
CA GLU A 416 -14.32 16.11 12.04
C GLU A 416 -12.82 16.02 12.42
N ALA A 417 -12.52 15.86 13.70
CA ALA A 417 -11.17 15.69 14.24
C ALA A 417 -10.43 14.46 13.66
N HIS A 418 -11.15 13.45 13.17
CA HIS A 418 -10.53 12.30 12.51
C HIS A 418 -9.99 12.61 11.11
N PHE A 419 -10.34 13.76 10.54
CA PHE A 419 -9.97 14.16 9.19
C PHE A 419 -9.04 15.39 9.16
N SER A 420 -8.67 15.97 10.31
CA SER A 420 -7.82 17.16 10.35
C SER A 420 -6.37 16.83 9.94
N LEU A 421 -5.97 17.25 8.74
CA LEU A 421 -4.59 17.09 8.24
C LEU A 421 -3.54 17.94 9.00
N GLY A 422 -3.91 18.68 10.04
CA GLY A 422 -3.13 19.83 10.55
C GLY A 422 -2.89 19.93 12.06
N GLU A 423 -3.27 18.96 12.88
CA GLU A 423 -3.02 19.05 14.33
C GLU A 423 -1.53 18.98 14.67
N HIS A 424 -0.72 18.20 13.94
CA HIS A 424 0.71 18.09 14.24
C HIS A 424 1.55 19.35 13.94
N GLU A 425 1.14 20.20 12.98
CA GLU A 425 1.83 21.49 12.75
C GLU A 425 1.23 22.62 13.60
N GLY A 426 -0.09 22.65 13.79
CA GLY A 426 -0.76 23.69 14.57
C GLY A 426 -0.54 23.60 16.08
N GLU A 427 -0.41 22.39 16.63
CA GLU A 427 -0.05 22.19 18.04
C GLU A 427 1.41 22.55 18.28
N ALA A 428 2.32 22.14 17.39
CA ALA A 428 3.73 22.52 17.46
C ALA A 428 3.94 24.04 17.36
N GLU A 429 3.17 24.75 16.53
CA GLU A 429 3.21 26.22 16.44
C GLU A 429 2.63 26.91 17.69
N LYS A 430 1.56 26.37 18.27
CA LYS A 430 0.98 26.86 19.53
C LYS A 430 1.90 26.59 20.72
N GLU A 431 2.53 25.41 20.78
CA GLU A 431 3.54 25.07 21.78
C GLU A 431 4.78 25.94 21.62
N LEU A 432 5.25 26.21 20.40
CA LEU A 432 6.32 27.19 20.14
C LEU A 432 5.95 28.60 20.60
N HIS A 433 4.69 29.00 20.44
CA HIS A 433 4.21 30.29 20.92
C HIS A 433 4.20 30.34 22.47
N ASN A 434 3.69 29.29 23.12
CA ASN A 434 3.69 29.16 24.58
C ASN A 434 5.12 29.13 25.15
N LEU A 435 6.02 28.36 24.54
CA LEU A 435 7.43 28.29 24.91
C LEU A 435 8.16 29.62 24.72
N ARG A 436 7.78 30.43 23.71
CA ARG A 436 8.32 31.80 23.55
C ARG A 436 7.81 32.73 24.65
N MET A 437 6.56 32.61 25.06
CA MET A 437 6.01 33.38 26.19
C MET A 437 6.66 32.97 27.51
N ASP A 438 6.84 31.68 27.75
CA ASP A 438 7.52 31.16 28.94
C ASP A 438 9.00 31.55 28.97
N LYS A 439 9.68 31.52 27.82
CA LYS A 439 11.05 32.04 27.69
C LYS A 439 11.12 33.53 28.05
N ALA A 440 10.23 34.37 27.51
CA ALA A 440 10.21 35.80 27.81
C ALA A 440 9.92 36.06 29.30
N ARG A 441 9.04 35.25 29.91
CA ARG A 441 8.73 35.30 31.35
C ARG A 441 9.94 34.92 32.19
N LEU A 442 10.64 33.83 31.86
CA LEU A 442 11.84 33.37 32.55
C LEU A 442 12.99 34.36 32.39
N GLU A 443 13.16 34.97 31.21
CA GLU A 443 14.15 36.03 30.99
C GLU A 443 13.84 37.28 31.84
N SER A 444 12.57 37.65 31.99
CA SER A 444 12.16 38.74 32.88
C SER A 444 12.42 38.40 34.35
N GLN A 445 12.13 37.16 34.77
CA GLN A 445 12.43 36.69 36.13
C GLN A 445 13.94 36.63 36.39
N LEU A 446 14.74 36.22 35.40
CA LEU A 446 16.19 36.17 35.52
C LEU A 446 16.81 37.56 35.58
N LYS A 447 16.27 38.53 34.84
CA LYS A 447 16.66 39.95 35.00
C LYS A 447 16.29 40.49 36.37
N GLN A 448 15.08 40.20 36.86
CA GLN A 448 14.67 40.60 38.20
C GLN A 448 15.51 39.95 39.30
N THR A 449 15.87 38.66 39.18
CA THR A 449 16.74 38.01 40.15
C THR A 449 18.17 38.52 40.07
N GLN A 450 18.68 38.84 38.88
CA GLN A 450 19.99 39.50 38.71
C GLN A 450 20.01 40.92 39.30
N GLU A 451 18.94 41.70 39.12
CA GLU A 451 18.76 43.00 39.75
C GLU A 451 18.63 42.88 41.27
N GLN A 452 17.90 41.88 41.76
CA GLN A 452 17.84 41.54 43.19
C GLN A 452 19.20 41.08 43.73
N LEU A 453 20.02 40.37 42.94
CA LEU A 453 21.38 39.94 43.30
C LEU A 453 22.36 41.12 43.37
N LEU A 454 22.19 42.08 42.46
CA LEU A 454 22.92 43.35 42.47
C LEU A 454 22.51 44.20 43.69
N LEU A 455 21.22 44.24 44.03
CA LEU A 455 20.69 44.91 45.22
C LEU A 455 21.03 44.19 46.54
N SER A 456 21.20 42.85 46.53
CA SER A 456 21.56 42.04 47.70
C SER A 456 23.06 41.90 47.93
N SER A 457 23.90 42.47 47.05
CA SER A 457 25.36 42.49 47.20
C SER A 457 25.85 43.37 48.37
N SER A 458 24.93 44.06 49.07
CA SER A 458 25.24 44.95 50.20
C SER A 458 24.88 44.40 51.59
N LEU A 459 24.68 43.08 51.79
CA LEU A 459 24.59 42.49 53.13
C LEU A 459 25.19 41.08 53.17
N SER A 460 26.43 41.01 53.65
CA SER A 460 27.07 39.79 54.13
C SER A 460 26.43 39.33 55.45
N GLN A 461 25.75 38.19 55.45
CA GLN A 461 25.64 37.22 56.57
C GLN A 461 24.62 36.13 56.20
N GLN A 462 25.09 34.91 55.91
CA GLN A 462 24.58 33.63 56.41
C GLN A 462 25.25 32.46 55.67
N ALA A 463 26.47 32.15 56.09
CA ALA A 463 27.20 30.94 55.72
C ALA A 463 26.87 29.75 56.66
N GLN A 464 25.65 29.67 57.22
CA GLN A 464 25.33 28.69 58.27
C GLN A 464 23.94 28.06 58.19
N LEU A 465 23.29 28.07 57.03
CA LEU A 465 22.12 27.24 56.77
C LEU A 465 22.34 26.53 55.43
N ASN A 466 22.34 25.19 55.46
CA ASN A 466 22.27 24.23 54.34
C ASN A 466 23.39 23.19 54.22
N ASP A 467 24.27 22.96 55.20
CA ASP A 467 25.25 21.87 55.06
C ASP A 467 24.55 20.48 55.01
N GLY A 468 23.49 20.30 55.81
CA GLY A 468 22.61 19.12 55.74
C GLY A 468 21.87 18.98 54.40
N ALA A 469 21.28 20.07 53.91
CA ALA A 469 20.63 20.09 52.60
C ALA A 469 21.64 19.80 51.46
N TRP A 470 22.88 20.28 51.57
CA TRP A 470 23.95 19.96 50.64
C TRP A 470 24.42 18.50 50.74
N THR A 471 24.43 17.89 51.93
CA THR A 471 24.69 16.45 52.06
C THR A 471 23.57 15.62 51.44
N ASP A 472 22.32 16.05 51.57
CA ASP A 472 21.17 15.36 50.99
C ASP A 472 21.14 15.48 49.46
N ILE A 473 21.45 16.67 48.92
CA ILE A 473 21.63 16.86 47.47
C ILE A 473 22.77 15.99 46.93
N ARG A 474 23.89 15.89 47.64
CA ARG A 474 25.01 15.01 47.25
C ARG A 474 24.62 13.54 47.26
N LYS A 475 23.84 13.09 48.25
CA LYS A 475 23.29 11.72 48.30
C LYS A 475 22.32 11.47 47.16
N GLN A 476 21.38 12.38 46.91
CA GLN A 476 20.44 12.26 45.80
C GLN A 476 21.15 12.22 44.45
N LEU A 477 22.16 13.06 44.23
CA LEU A 477 22.97 13.00 43.00
C LEU A 477 23.73 11.68 42.87
N HIS A 478 24.22 11.12 43.97
CA HIS A 478 24.90 9.83 43.96
C HIS A 478 23.93 8.68 43.69
N GLU A 479 22.74 8.69 44.28
CA GLU A 479 21.67 7.73 44.02
C GLU A 479 21.17 7.81 42.57
N ILE A 480 20.99 9.02 42.02
CA ILE A 480 20.64 9.22 40.61
C ILE A 480 21.77 8.70 39.71
N ALA A 481 23.04 8.95 40.05
CA ALA A 481 24.16 8.45 39.27
C ALA A 481 24.23 6.91 39.29
N ILE A 482 24.06 6.28 40.46
CA ILE A 482 24.06 4.82 40.59
C ILE A 482 22.87 4.21 39.86
N THR A 483 21.65 4.72 40.07
CA THR A 483 20.44 4.18 39.43
C THR A 483 20.47 4.34 37.91
N ALA A 484 20.99 5.47 37.42
CA ALA A 484 21.24 5.65 35.99
C ALA A 484 22.30 4.67 35.48
N GLN A 485 23.43 4.52 36.19
CA GLN A 485 24.46 3.57 35.80
C GLN A 485 23.93 2.13 35.73
N GLU A 486 23.16 1.70 36.74
CA GLU A 486 22.53 0.38 36.73
C GLU A 486 21.52 0.21 35.58
N SER A 487 20.76 1.25 35.20
CA SER A 487 19.87 1.16 34.04
C SER A 487 20.66 1.02 32.74
N TRP A 488 21.74 1.76 32.57
CA TRP A 488 22.65 1.62 31.41
C TRP A 488 23.30 0.24 31.36
N GLU A 489 23.71 -0.32 32.51
CA GLU A 489 24.29 -1.66 32.58
C GLU A 489 23.25 -2.74 32.26
N ARG A 490 22.00 -2.59 32.72
CA ARG A 490 20.89 -3.48 32.35
C ARG A 490 20.58 -3.40 30.85
N GLU A 491 20.49 -2.21 30.28
CA GLU A 491 20.28 -2.01 28.84
C GLU A 491 21.44 -2.60 28.03
N ARG A 492 22.69 -2.36 28.45
CA ARG A 492 23.88 -2.95 27.83
C ARG A 492 23.83 -4.48 27.88
N ALA A 493 23.44 -5.07 29.02
CA ALA A 493 23.30 -6.52 29.14
C ALA A 493 22.19 -7.07 28.24
N GLN A 494 21.04 -6.38 28.14
CA GLN A 494 19.95 -6.75 27.24
C GLN A 494 20.34 -6.65 25.77
N LEU A 495 21.06 -5.59 25.39
CA LEU A 495 21.56 -5.43 24.02
C LEU A 495 22.59 -6.50 23.68
N LEU A 496 23.46 -6.86 24.63
CA LEU A 496 24.41 -7.95 24.44
C LEU A 496 23.71 -9.30 24.25
N THR A 497 22.68 -9.62 25.04
CA THR A 497 21.93 -10.88 24.86
C THR A 497 21.14 -10.90 23.56
N GLN A 498 20.54 -9.77 23.16
CA GLN A 498 19.89 -9.64 21.84
C GLN A 498 20.89 -9.81 20.69
N ALA A 499 22.08 -9.22 20.80
CA ALA A 499 23.14 -9.37 19.82
C ALA A 499 23.60 -10.83 19.70
N THR A 500 23.81 -11.55 20.82
CA THR A 500 24.19 -12.96 20.78
C THR A 500 23.12 -13.85 20.14
N VAL A 501 21.84 -13.60 20.45
CA VAL A 501 20.73 -14.35 19.82
C VAL A 501 20.64 -14.07 18.33
N ALA A 502 20.84 -12.82 17.91
CA ALA A 502 20.87 -12.46 16.49
C ALA A 502 22.06 -13.09 15.76
N GLU A 503 23.24 -13.16 16.39
CA GLU A 503 24.41 -13.87 15.85
C GLU A 503 24.13 -15.37 15.68
N GLU A 504 23.48 -16.01 16.66
CA GLU A 504 23.06 -17.42 16.57
C GLU A 504 22.08 -17.62 15.42
N GLN A 505 21.03 -16.80 15.30
CA GLN A 505 20.05 -16.88 14.20
C GLN A 505 20.70 -16.73 12.81
N VAL A 506 21.67 -15.83 12.67
CA VAL A 506 22.42 -15.67 11.41
C VAL A 506 23.24 -16.92 11.12
N SER A 507 23.85 -17.53 12.14
CA SER A 507 24.60 -18.77 11.96
C SER A 507 23.70 -19.95 11.54
N GLU A 508 22.50 -20.07 12.12
CA GLU A 508 21.50 -21.07 11.73
C GLU A 508 21.02 -20.89 10.29
N LEU A 509 20.72 -19.64 9.89
CA LEU A 509 20.34 -19.32 8.52
C LEU A 509 21.47 -19.62 7.53
N GLN A 510 22.72 -19.34 7.91
CA GLN A 510 23.88 -19.64 7.08
C GLN A 510 24.07 -21.15 6.91
N GLU A 511 23.93 -21.92 8.00
CA GLU A 511 23.97 -23.39 7.94
C GLU A 511 22.82 -23.95 7.09
N TYR A 512 21.62 -23.38 7.20
CA TYR A 512 20.48 -23.74 6.35
C TYR A 512 20.79 -23.50 4.88
N VAL A 513 21.30 -22.31 4.53
CA VAL A 513 21.67 -21.96 3.15
C VAL A 513 22.74 -22.91 2.62
N ASP A 514 23.80 -23.19 3.39
CA ASP A 514 24.87 -24.09 2.98
C ASP A 514 24.37 -25.52 2.74
N ASN A 515 23.54 -26.04 3.64
CA ASN A 515 22.93 -27.37 3.52
C ASN A 515 21.99 -27.46 2.32
N HIS A 516 21.13 -26.47 2.12
CA HIS A 516 20.15 -26.47 1.03
C HIS A 516 20.78 -26.16 -0.33
N LEU A 517 21.77 -25.28 -0.42
CA LEU A 517 22.53 -25.04 -1.65
C LEU A 517 23.24 -26.31 -2.14
N GLY A 518 23.83 -27.09 -1.23
CA GLY A 518 24.42 -28.39 -1.56
C GLY A 518 23.39 -29.36 -2.15
N ARG A 519 22.23 -29.49 -1.49
CA ARG A 519 21.11 -30.34 -1.96
C ARG A 519 20.56 -29.88 -3.31
N TYR A 520 20.35 -28.58 -3.49
CA TYR A 520 19.86 -28.03 -4.77
C TYR A 520 20.87 -28.23 -5.89
N LYS A 521 22.18 -28.08 -5.64
CA LYS A 521 23.22 -28.38 -6.65
C LYS A 521 23.19 -29.85 -7.05
N GLN A 522 23.04 -30.76 -6.10
CA GLN A 522 22.93 -32.20 -6.37
C GLN A 522 21.66 -32.52 -7.17
N GLU A 523 20.51 -31.95 -6.80
CA GLU A 523 19.25 -32.18 -7.51
C GLU A 523 19.26 -31.54 -8.91
N ILE A 524 19.84 -30.35 -9.09
CA ILE A 524 20.05 -29.75 -10.41
C ILE A 524 20.94 -30.66 -11.27
N THR A 525 21.99 -31.26 -10.69
CA THR A 525 22.87 -32.19 -11.40
C THR A 525 22.13 -33.47 -11.79
N ARG A 526 21.30 -34.02 -10.88
CA ARG A 526 20.45 -35.19 -11.13
C ARG A 526 19.41 -34.92 -12.22
N LEU A 527 18.70 -33.80 -12.14
CA LEU A 527 17.70 -33.39 -13.13
C LEU A 527 18.32 -33.14 -14.51
N ARG A 528 19.52 -32.53 -14.56
CA ARG A 528 20.29 -32.37 -15.82
C ARG A 528 20.70 -33.72 -16.42
N GLY A 529 21.02 -34.71 -15.57
CA GLY A 529 21.28 -36.08 -16.00
C GLY A 529 20.04 -36.77 -16.59
N LEU A 530 18.88 -36.61 -15.95
CA LEU A 530 17.61 -37.17 -16.43
C LEU A 530 17.13 -36.52 -17.75
N LEU A 531 17.44 -35.24 -17.95
CA LEU A 531 17.10 -34.50 -19.18
C LEU A 531 18.10 -34.71 -20.33
N GLY A 532 19.08 -35.61 -20.18
CA GLY A 532 20.05 -35.94 -21.25
C GLY A 532 21.04 -34.81 -21.58
N LEU A 533 21.12 -33.75 -20.77
CA LEU A 533 22.05 -32.62 -20.93
C LEU A 533 23.45 -32.90 -20.33
N GLY A 534 23.69 -34.13 -19.88
CA GLY A 534 24.92 -34.60 -19.24
C GLY A 534 26.12 -34.84 -20.17
N GLY A 535 26.29 -33.99 -21.19
CA GLY A 535 27.31 -34.16 -22.24
C GLY A 535 27.86 -32.84 -22.74
N GLY A 536 28.24 -31.93 -21.86
CA GLY A 536 28.83 -30.65 -22.24
C GLY A 536 29.81 -30.15 -21.19
N ARG A 537 31.09 -30.51 -21.33
CA ARG A 537 32.19 -29.84 -20.64
C ARG A 537 32.14 -28.34 -20.98
N ALA A 538 31.75 -27.51 -20.01
CA ALA A 538 32.13 -26.12 -19.99
C ALA A 538 33.15 -25.95 -18.85
N SER A 539 34.42 -26.12 -19.19
CA SER A 539 35.52 -25.55 -18.40
C SER A 539 35.34 -24.04 -18.42
N SER A 540 34.89 -23.46 -17.31
CA SER A 540 35.01 -22.02 -17.07
C SER A 540 35.05 -21.76 -15.57
N ALA A 541 36.20 -21.22 -15.15
CA ALA A 541 36.52 -20.59 -13.88
C ALA A 541 36.51 -21.50 -12.62
N GLU A 542 37.64 -22.17 -12.39
CA GLU A 542 38.15 -22.38 -11.03
C GLU A 542 38.28 -21.01 -10.36
N LEU A 543 37.33 -20.68 -9.49
CA LEU A 543 37.50 -19.63 -8.48
C LEU A 543 38.37 -20.20 -7.34
N PRO A 544 39.37 -19.46 -6.85
CA PRO A 544 40.24 -19.94 -5.78
C PRO A 544 39.41 -20.22 -4.53
N LYS A 545 39.60 -21.40 -3.93
CA LYS A 545 39.10 -21.74 -2.60
C LYS A 545 39.48 -20.63 -1.62
N THR A 546 38.51 -19.81 -1.21
CA THR A 546 38.65 -18.95 -0.05
C THR A 546 38.82 -19.84 1.17
N ARG A 547 40.07 -19.94 1.65
CA ARG A 547 40.38 -20.49 2.96
C ARG A 547 39.47 -19.78 3.96
N LEU A 548 38.57 -20.53 4.59
CA LEU A 548 37.89 -20.12 5.80
C LEU A 548 38.95 -19.93 6.88
N LEU A 549 39.49 -18.72 6.97
CA LEU A 549 40.19 -18.26 8.16
C LEU A 549 39.13 -18.12 9.24
N ARG A 550 38.88 -19.21 9.96
CA ARG A 550 38.20 -19.21 11.25
C ARG A 550 39.11 -18.43 12.20
N ARG A 551 38.97 -17.10 12.18
CA ARG A 551 39.64 -16.22 13.12
C ARG A 551 38.93 -16.42 14.46
N SER A 552 39.51 -17.29 15.29
CA SER A 552 39.20 -17.33 16.71
C SER A 552 39.51 -15.95 17.27
N ILE A 553 38.47 -15.15 17.45
CA ILE A 553 38.56 -13.93 18.26
C ILE A 553 38.65 -14.44 19.68
N LYS A 554 39.88 -14.45 20.20
CA LYS A 554 40.14 -14.58 21.63
C LYS A 554 39.43 -13.40 22.30
N ASN A 555 38.46 -13.71 23.15
CA ASN A 555 37.90 -12.76 24.10
C ASN A 555 39.05 -12.23 24.98
N THR A 556 39.55 -11.03 24.67
CA THR A 556 40.29 -10.23 25.63
C THR A 556 39.24 -9.56 26.50
N SER A 557 38.91 -10.24 27.59
CA SER A 557 38.28 -9.65 28.77
C SER A 557 39.16 -8.50 29.26
N TYR A 558 38.77 -7.27 28.94
CA TYR A 558 39.15 -6.13 29.75
C TYR A 558 38.11 -6.02 30.85
N GLU A 559 38.50 -6.46 32.05
CA GLU A 559 37.93 -6.00 33.31
C GLU A 559 38.18 -4.50 33.40
N ILE A 560 37.10 -3.70 33.37
CA ILE A 560 36.91 -2.49 34.16
C ILE A 560 35.43 -2.46 34.55
#